data_AF-A0A1J5PHL1-F1
#
_entry.id   AF-A0A1J5PHL1-F1
#
_cell.length_a   1.000
_cell.length_b   1.000
_cell.length_c   1.000
_cell.angle_alpha   90.00
_cell.angle_beta   90.00
_cell.angle_gamma   90.00
#
_symmetry.space_group_name_H-M   'P 1'
#
loop_
_entity.id
_entity.type
_entity.pdbx_description
1 polymer ?
#
loop_
_entity_poly.entity_id
_entity_poly.type
_entity_poly.pdbx_seq_one_letter_code
_entity_poly.pdbx_strand_id
1 'polypeptide(L)' 'MKQVIINIPEKKFPFFMKLMKSLDFVKVVEPSKTLEEQLTPGQMETWKNIKQGFTELKLSEEGKLTFRPIEDIINEL' A
#
# COMPACT_ATOMS: atom_id res chain seq x y z
N MET A 1 2.82 -15.93 25.14
CA MET A 1 1.85 -14.91 24.65
C MET A 1 0.65 -15.64 24.08
N LYS A 2 -0.57 -15.09 24.18
CA LYS A 2 -1.81 -15.73 23.67
C LYS A 2 -2.43 -14.80 22.63
N GLN A 3 -2.89 -15.36 21.51
CA GLN A 3 -3.54 -14.61 20.43
C GLN A 3 -5.04 -14.95 20.40
N VAL A 4 -5.87 -13.95 20.16
CA VAL A 4 -7.32 -14.10 20.02
C VAL A 4 -7.73 -13.42 18.71
N ILE A 5 -8.53 -14.11 17.91
CA ILE A 5 -9.14 -13.57 16.68
C ILE A 5 -10.64 -13.42 16.96
N ILE A 6 -11.18 -12.23 16.70
CA ILE A 6 -12.58 -11.88 16.98
C ILE A 6 -13.24 -11.42 15.69
N ASN A 7 -14.32 -12.10 15.29
CA ASN A 7 -15.14 -11.69 14.14
C ASN A 7 -16.24 -10.73 14.63
N ILE A 8 -16.25 -9.51 14.12
CA ILE A 8 -17.13 -8.44 14.57
C ILE A 8 -18.03 -8.00 13.41
N PRO A 9 -19.36 -7.91 13.59
CA PRO A 9 -20.24 -7.34 12.58
C PRO A 9 -19.85 -5.89 12.27
N GLU A 10 -19.85 -5.50 10.99
CA GLU A 10 -19.37 -4.18 10.53
C GLU A 10 -20.01 -3.01 11.29
N LYS A 11 -21.33 -3.07 11.52
CA LYS A 11 -22.09 -2.06 12.28
C LYS A 11 -21.58 -1.87 13.72
N LYS A 12 -20.95 -2.88 14.31
CA LYS A 12 -20.42 -2.87 15.69
C LYS A 12 -18.91 -2.57 15.75
N PHE A 13 -18.22 -2.59 14.61
CA PHE A 13 -16.77 -2.36 14.54
C PHE A 13 -16.36 -0.97 15.09
N PRO A 14 -17.04 0.15 14.77
CA PRO A 14 -16.66 1.46 15.31
C PRO A 14 -16.77 1.54 16.83
N PHE A 15 -17.80 0.90 17.41
CA PHE A 15 -17.98 0.84 18.86
C PHE A 15 -16.89 0.00 19.51
N PHE A 16 -16.59 -1.17 18.96
CA PHE A 16 -15.53 -2.03 19.46
C PHE A 16 -14.15 -1.33 19.43
N MET A 17 -13.84 -0.63 18.35
CA MET A 17 -12.59 0.13 18.22
C MET A 17 -12.47 1.26 19.24
N LYS A 18 -13.57 1.92 19.61
CA LYS A 18 -13.56 2.93 20.69
C LYS A 18 -13.19 2.31 22.04
N LEU A 19 -13.74 1.13 22.34
CA LEU A 19 -13.39 0.40 23.57
C LEU A 19 -11.92 -0.04 23.56
N MET A 20 -11.45 -0.61 22.45
CA MET A 20 -10.05 -1.04 22.34
C MET A 20 -9.07 0.13 22.48
N LYS A 21 -9.40 1.30 21.93
CA LYS A 21 -8.58 2.53 22.08
C LYS A 21 -8.51 3.06 23.51
N SER A 22 -9.46 2.72 24.38
CA SER A 22 -9.41 3.09 25.79
C SER A 22 -8.48 2.20 26.64
N LEU A 23 -7.99 1.10 26.07
CA LEU A 23 -7.06 0.19 26.72
C LEU A 23 -5.63 0.55 26.30
N ASP A 24 -4.81 0.98 27.25
CA ASP A 24 -3.42 1.41 27.08
C ASP A 24 -2.45 0.28 26.67
N PHE A 25 -2.84 -0.98 26.90
CA PHE A 25 -2.07 -2.17 26.54
C PHE A 25 -2.45 -2.80 25.20
N VAL A 26 -3.48 -2.29 24.51
CA VAL A 26 -3.94 -2.87 23.23
C VAL A 26 -3.15 -2.30 22.06
N LYS A 27 -2.41 -3.17 21.37
CA LYS A 27 -1.83 -2.86 20.07
C LYS A 27 -2.78 -3.33 18.98
N VAL A 28 -3.45 -2.38 18.34
CA VAL A 28 -4.22 -2.67 17.12
C VAL A 28 -3.24 -2.84 15.98
N VAL A 29 -3.13 -4.07 15.48
CA VAL A 29 -2.48 -4.35 14.20
C VAL A 29 -3.59 -4.24 13.15
N GLU A 30 -3.76 -3.06 12.58
CA GLU A 30 -4.58 -2.97 11.36
C GLU A 30 -3.92 -3.86 10.30
N PRO A 31 -4.70 -4.68 9.56
CA PRO A 31 -4.15 -5.33 8.37
C PRO A 31 -3.56 -4.20 7.54
N SER A 32 -2.25 -4.29 7.30
CA SER A 32 -1.49 -3.25 6.61
C SER A 32 -2.27 -2.83 5.38
N LYS A 33 -2.90 -1.64 5.44
CA LYS A 33 -3.42 -1.00 4.24
C LYS A 33 -2.27 -1.03 3.26
N THR A 34 -2.50 -1.62 2.10
CA THR A 34 -1.51 -1.65 1.04
C THR A 34 -0.99 -0.22 0.83
N LEU A 35 0.27 -0.06 0.43
CA LEU A 35 0.85 1.28 0.25
C LEU A 35 -0.11 2.15 -0.59
N GLU A 36 -0.73 1.53 -1.61
CA GLU A 36 -1.75 2.08 -2.51
C GLU A 36 -3.00 2.63 -1.81
N GLU A 37 -3.44 2.03 -0.69
CA GLU A 37 -4.60 2.48 0.11
C GLU A 37 -4.26 3.61 1.09
N GLN A 38 -2.98 3.93 1.27
CA GLN A 38 -2.51 4.99 2.16
C GLN A 38 -2.10 6.26 1.39
N LEU A 39 -1.98 6.18 0.06
CA LEU A 39 -1.59 7.31 -0.77
C LEU A 39 -2.77 8.26 -0.98
N THR A 40 -2.49 9.56 -0.89
CA THR A 40 -3.42 10.60 -1.37
C THR A 40 -3.58 10.49 -2.89
N PRO A 41 -4.65 11.05 -3.50
CA PRO A 41 -4.85 10.99 -4.95
C PRO A 41 -3.64 11.46 -5.77
N GLY A 42 -2.94 12.50 -5.33
CA GLY A 42 -1.72 12.97 -5.99
C GLY A 42 -0.53 12.02 -5.83
N GLN A 43 -0.36 11.41 -4.66
CA GLN A 43 0.70 10.41 -4.43
C GLN A 43 0.44 9.10 -5.18
N MET A 44 -0.83 8.76 -5.44
CA MET A 44 -1.21 7.59 -6.21
C MET A 44 -0.81 7.72 -7.68
N GLU A 45 -0.85 8.94 -8.24
CA GLU A 45 -0.38 9.23 -9.60
C GLU A 45 1.15 9.03 -9.70
N THR A 46 1.91 9.63 -8.78
CA THR A 46 3.37 9.42 -8.71
C THR A 46 3.72 7.94 -8.52
N TRP A 47 3.00 7.22 -7.65
CA TRP A 47 3.22 5.80 -7.43
C TRP A 47 2.95 4.95 -8.69
N LYS A 48 1.91 5.29 -9.46
CA LYS A 48 1.62 4.63 -10.73
C LYS A 48 2.75 4.85 -11.74
N ASN A 49 3.25 6.09 -11.87
CA ASN A 49 4.33 6.42 -12.79
C ASN A 49 5.61 5.64 -12.44
N ILE A 50 5.98 5.60 -11.15
CA ILE A 50 7.13 4.82 -10.67
C ILE A 50 6.95 3.33 -11.00
N LYS A 51 5.79 2.75 -10.65
CA LYS A 51 5.48 1.32 -10.90
C LYS A 51 5.52 0.98 -12.39
N GLN A 52 5.08 1.90 -13.24
CA GLN A 52 5.15 1.76 -14.68
C GLN A 52 6.61 1.74 -15.15
N GLY A 53 7.43 2.72 -14.75
CA GLY A 53 8.86 2.76 -15.11
C GLY A 53 9.61 1.48 -14.73
N PHE A 54 9.37 0.92 -13.54
CA PHE A 54 9.94 -0.36 -13.14
C PHE A 54 9.44 -1.55 -14.00
N THR A 55 8.18 -1.53 -14.41
CA THR A 55 7.62 -2.56 -15.28
C THR A 55 8.25 -2.51 -16.67
N GLU A 56 8.45 -1.31 -17.20
CA GLU A 56 9.11 -1.09 -18.49
C GLU A 56 10.57 -1.52 -18.46
N LEU A 57 11.31 -1.22 -17.39
CA LEU A 57 12.66 -1.73 -17.19
C LEU A 57 12.70 -3.26 -17.16
N LYS A 58 11.82 -3.89 -16.40
CA LYS A 58 11.75 -5.35 -16.34
C LYS A 58 11.46 -5.98 -17.70
N LEU A 59 10.53 -5.41 -18.46
CA LEU A 59 10.20 -5.91 -19.80
C LEU A 59 11.32 -5.66 -20.82
N SER A 60 12.08 -4.59 -20.64
CA SER A 60 13.29 -4.28 -21.42
C SER A 60 14.40 -5.31 -21.13
N GLU A 61 14.65 -5.63 -19.85
CA GLU A 61 15.60 -6.68 -19.44
C GLU A 61 15.18 -8.08 -19.94
N GLU A 62 13.87 -8.36 -19.97
CA GLU A 62 13.32 -9.60 -20.53
C GLU A 62 13.34 -9.64 -22.08
N GLY A 63 13.83 -8.59 -22.75
CA GLY A 63 13.93 -8.49 -24.21
C GLY A 63 12.59 -8.31 -24.94
N LYS A 64 11.53 -7.94 -24.22
CA LYS A 64 10.15 -7.78 -24.74
C LYS A 64 9.81 -6.34 -25.16
N LEU A 65 10.63 -5.36 -24.78
CA LEU A 65 10.47 -3.94 -25.13
C LEU A 65 11.79 -3.33 -25.58
N THR A 66 11.72 -2.35 -26.49
CA THR A 66 12.87 -1.55 -26.93
C THR A 66 13.40 -0.71 -25.77
N PHE A 67 14.70 -0.84 -25.51
CA PHE A 67 15.40 -0.14 -24.43
C PHE A 67 15.25 1.37 -24.57
N ARG A 68 14.59 2.01 -23.59
CA ARG A 68 14.60 3.46 -23.41
C ARG A 68 15.62 3.81 -22.31
N PRO A 69 16.44 4.87 -22.47
CA PRO A 69 17.41 5.28 -21.46
C PRO A 69 16.74 5.53 -20.11
N ILE A 70 17.41 5.13 -19.02
CA ILE A 70 16.91 5.33 -17.65
C ILE A 70 16.76 6.82 -17.32
N GLU A 71 17.60 7.66 -17.93
CA GLU A 71 17.52 9.11 -17.77
C GLU A 71 16.18 9.67 -18.24
N ASP A 72 15.67 9.20 -19.38
CA ASP A 72 14.38 9.64 -19.92
C ASP A 72 13.23 9.23 -19.00
N ILE A 73 13.28 8.01 -18.45
CA ILE A 73 12.27 7.50 -17.50
C ILE A 73 12.25 8.36 -16.23
N ILE A 74 13.41 8.72 -15.68
CA ILE A 74 13.51 9.54 -14.47
C ILE A 74 13.00 10.96 -14.71
N ASN A 75 13.18 11.50 -15.91
CA ASN A 75 12.70 12.84 -16.28
C ASN A 75 11.18 12.93 -16.49
N GLU A 76 10.48 11.80 -16.61
CA GLU A 76 9.02 11.71 -16.80
C GLU A 76 8.23 11.54 -15.47
N LEU A 77 8.92 11.33 -14.34
CA LEU A 77 8.32 11.14 -12.99
C LEU A 77 7.95 12.45 -12.30
#